data_AF-A0A536LEQ8-F1
#
_entry.id   AF-A0A536LEQ8-F1
#
_cell.length_a   1.000
_cell.length_b   1.000
_cell.length_c   1.000
_cell.angle_alpha   90.00
_cell.angle_beta   90.00
_cell.angle_gamma   90.00
#
_symmetry.space_group_name_H-M   'P 1'
#
loop_
_entity.id
_entity.type
_entity.pdbx_description
1 polymer ?
#
loop_
_entity_poly.entity_id
_entity_poly.type
_entity_poly.pdbx_seq_one_letter_code
_entity_poly.pdbx_strand_id
1 'polypeptide(L)'
;MNDIALLICGALGKEVKTIVDEHGWDVDIYGVPAMHHFYPKKIVEAVDRKLEQLSVAYRQVVVVYGDCGTAGALEPVLERYGAVRVRGPHCYEMFAGADFNRITEERPATFFLTDWLVRNFERAVIRGLGLDRYPELKPVYFQNYTDLLYLAQFVDPRLKEKAQEIATYLGLPLEVRHVGFGDLETRLAELVEAA
;
A
#
# COMPACT_ATOMS: atom_id res chain seq x y z
N MET A 1 19.13 14.92 15.08
CA MET A 1 18.81 14.28 13.78
C MET A 1 18.46 12.87 14.13
N ASN A 2 17.39 12.37 13.53
CA ASN A 2 16.87 11.06 13.86
C ASN A 2 17.80 10.02 13.23
N ASP A 3 18.03 8.90 13.93
CA ASP A 3 18.95 7.87 13.44
C ASP A 3 18.32 6.98 12.36
N ILE A 4 16.98 7.00 12.25
CA ILE A 4 16.19 6.12 11.40
C ILE A 4 15.33 6.95 10.44
N ALA A 5 15.34 6.57 9.16
CA ALA A 5 14.41 7.08 8.15
C ALA A 5 13.48 5.97 7.67
N LEU A 6 12.18 6.28 7.54
CA LEU A 6 11.19 5.44 6.88
C LEU A 6 11.04 5.89 5.42
N LEU A 7 11.30 4.99 4.46
CA LEU A 7 11.05 5.23 3.04
C LEU A 7 9.80 4.47 2.61
N ILE A 8 8.67 5.17 2.52
CA ILE A 8 7.35 4.57 2.45
C ILE A 8 6.73 4.65 1.05
N CYS A 9 5.81 3.73 0.77
CA CYS A 9 4.84 3.94 -0.28
C CYS A 9 3.95 5.14 0.07
N GLY A 10 3.83 6.11 -0.84
CA GLY A 10 2.98 7.28 -0.61
C GLY A 10 1.50 6.96 -0.39
N ALA A 11 1.06 5.74 -0.75
CA ALA A 11 -0.29 5.25 -0.45
C ALA A 11 -0.49 4.86 1.03
N LEU A 12 0.60 4.67 1.79
CA LEU A 12 0.61 4.31 3.21
C LEU A 12 0.93 5.50 4.12
N GLY A 13 0.98 6.72 3.58
CA GLY A 13 1.49 7.88 4.31
C GLY A 13 0.72 8.22 5.57
N LYS A 14 -0.60 8.07 5.55
CA LYS A 14 -1.42 8.37 6.72
C LYS A 14 -1.26 7.29 7.78
N GLU A 15 -1.31 6.03 7.36
CA GLU A 15 -1.20 4.85 8.20
C GLU A 15 0.15 4.80 8.91
N VAL A 16 1.26 4.94 8.17
CA VAL A 16 2.60 4.95 8.76
C VAL A 16 2.79 6.13 9.70
N LYS A 17 2.28 7.32 9.36
CA LYS A 17 2.36 8.47 10.25
C LYS A 17 1.59 8.22 11.56
N THR A 18 0.40 7.63 11.48
CA THR A 18 -0.38 7.28 12.67
C THR A 18 0.35 6.27 13.54
N ILE A 19 0.90 5.20 12.95
CA ILE A 19 1.71 4.21 13.70
C ILE A 19 2.90 4.89 14.40
N VAL A 20 3.66 5.71 13.68
CA VAL A 20 4.81 6.45 14.25
C VAL A 20 4.38 7.32 15.43
N ASP A 21 3.25 8.02 15.32
CA ASP A 21 2.74 8.89 16.39
C ASP A 21 2.25 8.11 17.60
N GLU A 22 1.56 6.98 17.39
CA GLU A 22 1.03 6.14 18.46
C GLU A 22 2.13 5.43 19.24
N HIS A 23 3.20 5.02 18.57
CA HIS A 23 4.38 4.42 19.21
C HIS A 23 5.38 5.45 19.74
N GLY A 24 5.26 6.72 19.35
CA GLY A 24 6.16 7.79 19.77
C GLY A 24 7.59 7.65 19.22
N TRP A 25 7.76 7.03 18.06
CA TRP A 25 9.08 6.82 17.46
C TRP A 25 9.69 8.13 16.94
N ASP A 26 10.97 8.35 17.23
CA ASP A 26 11.74 9.49 16.72
C ASP A 26 12.38 9.14 15.36
N VAL A 27 11.58 9.20 14.29
CA VAL A 27 11.97 8.82 12.92
C VAL A 27 11.56 9.87 11.90
N ASP A 28 12.30 9.97 10.80
CA ASP A 28 11.92 10.82 9.66
C ASP A 28 11.20 10.01 8.58
N ILE A 29 10.10 10.55 8.01
CA ILE A 29 9.28 9.84 7.01
C ILE A 29 9.48 10.47 5.62
N TYR A 30 9.86 9.63 4.65
CA TYR A 30 10.03 9.98 3.25
C TYR A 30 9.11 9.13 2.37
N GLY A 31 8.43 9.76 1.41
CA GLY A 31 7.51 9.07 0.50
C GLY A 31 8.02 8.95 -0.93
N VAL A 32 7.75 7.81 -1.56
CA VAL A 32 7.73 7.66 -3.02
C VAL A 32 6.31 7.91 -3.53
N PRO A 33 6.10 8.53 -4.71
CA PRO A 33 4.76 8.83 -5.21
C PRO A 33 3.84 7.60 -5.25
N ALA A 34 2.68 7.70 -4.62
CA ALA A 34 1.72 6.60 -4.49
C ALA A 34 1.35 5.94 -5.84
N MET A 35 1.27 6.73 -6.91
CA MET A 35 0.97 6.25 -8.26
C MET A 35 2.03 5.28 -8.82
N HIS A 36 3.25 5.23 -8.28
CA HIS A 36 4.26 4.26 -8.71
C HIS A 36 3.86 2.81 -8.40
N HIS A 37 2.93 2.57 -7.47
CA HIS A 37 2.44 1.22 -7.19
C HIS A 37 1.77 0.55 -8.41
N PHE A 38 1.28 1.34 -9.38
CA PHE A 38 0.76 0.82 -10.65
C PHE A 38 1.86 0.52 -11.68
N TYR A 39 3.11 0.88 -11.40
CA TYR A 39 4.25 0.75 -12.30
C TYR A 39 5.46 0.18 -11.54
N PRO A 40 5.51 -1.13 -11.24
CA PRO A 40 6.51 -1.71 -10.35
C PRO A 40 7.95 -1.35 -10.69
N LYS A 41 8.30 -1.25 -11.98
CA LYS A 41 9.63 -0.79 -12.43
C LYS A 41 10.02 0.59 -11.88
N LYS A 42 9.06 1.53 -11.78
CA LYS A 42 9.27 2.87 -11.22
C LYS A 42 9.47 2.85 -9.70
N ILE A 43 8.98 1.82 -9.00
CA ILE A 43 9.20 1.66 -7.56
C ILE A 43 10.69 1.47 -7.32
N VAL A 44 11.30 0.49 -7.99
CA VAL A 44 12.73 0.16 -7.83
C VAL A 44 13.60 1.39 -8.08
N GLU A 45 13.41 2.08 -9.20
CA GLU A 45 14.17 3.28 -9.54
C GLU A 45 13.98 4.43 -8.52
N ALA A 46 12.77 4.63 -8.02
CA ALA A 46 12.49 5.71 -7.07
C ALA A 46 13.03 5.40 -5.68
N VAL A 47 13.00 4.13 -5.27
CA VAL A 47 13.59 3.67 -4.02
C VAL A 47 15.12 3.78 -4.08
N ASP A 48 15.76 3.31 -5.16
CA ASP A 48 17.22 3.40 -5.36
C ASP A 48 17.71 4.86 -5.21
N ARG A 49 17.09 5.80 -5.94
CA ARG A 49 17.44 7.23 -5.85
C ARG A 49 17.26 7.83 -4.45
N LYS A 50 16.29 7.33 -3.67
CA LYS A 50 16.06 7.81 -2.30
C LYS A 50 17.06 7.21 -1.34
N LEU A 51 17.39 5.93 -1.48
CA LEU A 51 18.39 5.27 -0.65
C LEU A 51 19.79 5.87 -0.84
N GLU A 52 20.16 6.25 -2.07
CA GLU A 52 21.41 6.97 -2.33
C GLU A 52 21.57 8.23 -1.44
N GLN A 53 20.48 8.93 -1.16
CA GLN A 53 20.47 10.14 -0.34
C GLN A 53 20.35 9.82 1.15
N LEU A 54 19.42 8.93 1.51
CA LEU A 54 19.06 8.67 2.90
C LEU A 54 20.13 7.84 3.62
N SER A 55 20.75 6.87 2.94
CA SER A 55 21.77 6.01 3.55
C SER A 55 23.07 6.73 3.90
N VAL A 56 23.26 7.98 3.44
CA VAL A 56 24.37 8.86 3.86
C VAL A 56 24.02 9.64 5.12
N ALA A 57 22.73 9.95 5.33
CA ALA A 57 22.27 10.83 6.40
C ALA A 57 21.74 10.08 7.63
N TYR A 58 21.29 8.83 7.46
CA TYR A 58 20.66 8.02 8.49
C TYR A 58 21.45 6.76 8.77
N ARG A 59 21.49 6.33 10.04
CA ARG A 59 22.12 5.07 10.44
C ARG A 59 21.38 3.87 9.87
N GLN A 60 20.05 3.95 9.79
CA GLN A 60 19.23 2.92 9.18
C GLN A 60 18.11 3.51 8.35
N VAL A 61 17.84 2.89 7.21
CA VAL A 61 16.65 3.19 6.39
C VAL A 61 15.74 1.96 6.37
N VAL A 62 14.50 2.14 6.83
CA VAL A 62 13.45 1.12 6.81
C VAL A 62 12.52 1.42 5.64
N VAL A 63 12.50 0.54 4.64
CA VAL A 63 11.64 0.66 3.47
C VAL A 63 10.28 0.05 3.77
N VAL A 64 9.23 0.86 3.68
CA VAL A 64 7.84 0.45 3.92
C VAL A 64 7.16 0.21 2.57
N TYR A 65 7.60 -0.85 1.92
CA TYR A 65 7.04 -1.41 0.68
C TYR A 65 6.94 -2.93 0.81
N GLY A 66 5.89 -3.52 0.24
CA GLY A 66 5.91 -4.94 -0.12
C GLY A 66 6.78 -5.18 -1.36
N ASP A 67 6.80 -6.41 -1.88
CA ASP A 67 7.35 -6.65 -3.24
C ASP A 67 6.63 -5.77 -4.28
N CYS A 68 5.32 -5.58 -4.12
CA CYS A 68 4.46 -4.72 -4.95
C CYS A 68 4.57 -5.02 -6.46
N GLY A 69 4.80 -6.28 -6.83
CA GLY A 69 4.96 -6.70 -8.21
C GLY A 69 6.33 -6.37 -8.80
N THR A 70 7.33 -6.06 -7.97
CA THR A 70 8.72 -5.87 -8.43
C THR A 70 9.42 -7.18 -8.72
N ALA A 71 8.83 -8.31 -8.33
CA ALA A 71 9.33 -9.66 -8.63
C ALA A 71 10.77 -9.88 -8.17
N GLY A 72 11.11 -9.42 -6.96
CA GLY A 72 12.43 -9.58 -6.38
C GLY A 72 13.47 -8.53 -6.83
N ALA A 73 13.07 -7.54 -7.65
CA ALA A 73 13.99 -6.55 -8.18
C ALA A 73 14.38 -5.47 -7.15
N LEU A 74 13.69 -5.39 -6.02
CA LEU A 74 13.98 -4.42 -4.97
C LEU A 74 15.12 -4.90 -4.06
N GLU A 75 15.26 -6.21 -3.89
CA GLU A 75 16.19 -6.86 -2.96
C GLU A 75 17.66 -6.48 -3.22
N PRO A 76 18.19 -6.53 -4.47
CA PRO A 76 19.56 -6.10 -4.74
C PRO A 76 19.81 -4.61 -4.45
N VAL A 77 18.77 -3.78 -4.56
CA VAL A 77 18.86 -2.36 -4.23
C VAL A 77 18.95 -2.18 -2.72
N LEU A 78 18.12 -2.88 -1.94
CA LEU A 78 18.15 -2.82 -0.49
C LEU A 78 19.51 -3.29 0.07
N GLU A 79 20.02 -4.41 -0.44
CA GLU A 79 21.31 -4.98 -0.05
C GLU A 79 22.47 -4.00 -0.29
N ARG A 80 22.47 -3.31 -1.44
CA ARG A 80 23.51 -2.32 -1.80
C ARG A 80 23.66 -1.23 -0.75
N TYR A 81 22.55 -0.79 -0.16
CA TYR A 81 22.53 0.33 0.78
C TYR A 81 22.38 -0.10 2.24
N GLY A 82 22.37 -1.40 2.53
CA GLY A 82 22.11 -1.93 3.87
C GLY A 82 20.73 -1.57 4.43
N ALA A 83 19.76 -1.28 3.56
CA ALA A 83 18.40 -0.94 3.96
C ALA A 83 17.59 -2.20 4.30
N VAL A 84 16.70 -2.10 5.27
CA VAL A 84 15.77 -3.19 5.63
C VAL A 84 14.37 -2.87 5.10
N ARG A 85 13.53 -3.88 4.91
CA ARG A 85 12.17 -3.70 4.36
C ARG A 85 11.14 -4.49 5.16
N VAL A 86 9.94 -3.93 5.31
CA VAL A 86 8.79 -4.66 5.86
C VAL A 86 8.48 -5.91 5.01
N ARG A 87 8.22 -7.04 5.67
CA ARG A 87 7.94 -8.31 4.98
C ARG A 87 6.55 -8.29 4.35
N GLY A 88 6.38 -9.01 3.24
CA GLY A 88 5.09 -9.24 2.60
C GLY A 88 5.03 -8.81 1.13
N PRO A 89 4.04 -9.31 0.36
CA PRO A 89 3.92 -9.05 -1.07
C PRO A 89 3.39 -7.65 -1.37
N HIS A 90 2.45 -7.12 -0.58
CA HIS A 90 1.84 -5.80 -0.80
C HIS A 90 0.95 -5.41 0.40
N CYS A 91 0.54 -4.14 0.44
CA CYS A 91 -0.23 -3.60 1.57
C CYS A 91 -1.55 -4.34 1.87
N TYR A 92 -2.25 -4.91 0.88
CA TYR A 92 -3.48 -5.67 1.15
C TYR A 92 -3.25 -6.87 2.07
N GLU A 93 -2.12 -7.55 1.90
CA GLU A 93 -1.75 -8.70 2.73
C GLU A 93 -1.36 -8.22 4.12
N MET A 94 -0.58 -7.14 4.21
CA MET A 94 -0.19 -6.57 5.49
C MET A 94 -1.42 -6.12 6.29
N PHE A 95 -2.40 -5.47 5.65
CA PHE A 95 -3.62 -5.04 6.32
C PHE A 95 -4.56 -6.19 6.69
N ALA A 96 -4.73 -7.17 5.81
CA ALA A 96 -5.58 -8.33 6.11
C ALA A 96 -4.91 -9.32 7.07
N GLY A 97 -3.59 -9.28 7.21
CA GLY A 97 -2.80 -10.17 8.07
C GLY A 97 -3.06 -11.64 7.75
N ALA A 98 -3.20 -12.44 8.81
CA ALA A 98 -3.43 -13.89 8.73
C ALA A 98 -4.67 -14.29 7.89
N ASP A 99 -5.65 -13.39 7.74
CA ASP A 99 -6.86 -13.67 6.96
C ASP A 99 -6.63 -13.61 5.44
N PHE A 100 -5.54 -12.99 4.96
CA PHE A 100 -5.34 -12.71 3.54
C PHE A 100 -5.39 -13.99 2.69
N ASN A 101 -4.62 -15.02 3.07
CA ASN A 101 -4.54 -16.27 2.31
C ASN A 101 -5.91 -16.93 2.17
N ARG A 102 -6.64 -17.03 3.29
CA ARG A 102 -8.00 -17.58 3.32
C ARG A 102 -8.95 -16.79 2.41
N ILE A 103 -8.91 -15.46 2.46
CA ILE A 103 -9.72 -14.61 1.57
C ILE A 103 -9.40 -14.90 0.10
N THR A 104 -8.12 -14.98 -0.27
CA THR A 104 -7.72 -15.20 -1.65
C THR A 104 -7.97 -16.62 -2.15
N GLU A 105 -7.96 -17.61 -1.26
CA GLU A 105 -8.31 -19.00 -1.56
C GLU A 105 -9.82 -19.15 -1.78
N GLU A 106 -10.65 -18.55 -0.91
CA GLU A 106 -12.10 -18.61 -1.00
C GLU A 106 -12.65 -17.73 -2.13
N ARG A 107 -12.03 -16.56 -2.36
CA ARG A 107 -12.52 -15.51 -3.28
C ARG A 107 -11.37 -14.91 -4.10
N PRO A 108 -10.75 -15.69 -5.00
CA PRO A 108 -9.61 -15.22 -5.81
C PRO A 108 -9.98 -14.06 -6.76
N ALA A 109 -11.26 -13.92 -7.12
CA ALA A 109 -11.80 -12.87 -7.98
C ALA A 109 -12.21 -11.60 -7.20
N THR A 110 -11.50 -11.27 -6.11
CA THR A 110 -11.78 -10.08 -5.28
C THR A 110 -10.99 -8.87 -5.75
N PHE A 111 -11.66 -7.74 -5.97
CA PHE A 111 -11.03 -6.43 -6.09
C PHE A 111 -10.86 -5.82 -4.70
N PHE A 112 -9.64 -5.46 -4.32
CA PHE A 112 -9.35 -4.92 -2.99
C PHE A 112 -9.31 -3.39 -2.99
N LEU A 113 -9.93 -2.79 -1.97
CA LEU A 113 -9.84 -1.36 -1.68
C LEU A 113 -9.13 -1.14 -0.34
N THR A 114 -8.34 -0.07 -0.27
CA THR A 114 -7.85 0.57 0.95
C THR A 114 -8.39 2.00 1.03
N ASP A 115 -8.27 2.65 2.18
CA ASP A 115 -8.63 4.05 2.38
C ASP A 115 -8.03 4.97 1.30
N TRP A 116 -6.76 4.77 0.97
CA TRP A 116 -6.08 5.54 -0.07
C TRP A 116 -6.75 5.32 -1.44
N LEU A 117 -7.04 4.07 -1.79
CA LEU A 117 -7.64 3.75 -3.09
C LEU A 117 -9.09 4.24 -3.18
N VAL A 118 -9.88 4.12 -2.10
CA VAL A 118 -11.23 4.69 -2.02
C VAL A 118 -11.17 6.20 -2.24
N ARG A 119 -10.30 6.92 -1.51
CA ARG A 119 -10.14 8.38 -1.67
C ARG A 119 -9.75 8.75 -3.10
N ASN A 120 -8.84 7.99 -3.71
CA ASN A 120 -8.23 8.33 -4.99
C ASN A 120 -8.82 7.58 -6.19
N PHE A 121 -9.93 6.85 -6.03
CA PHE A 121 -10.45 5.93 -7.04
C PHE A 121 -10.61 6.56 -8.42
N GLU A 122 -11.14 7.78 -8.48
CA GLU A 122 -11.30 8.48 -9.75
C GLU A 122 -9.98 8.79 -10.45
N ARG A 123 -8.96 9.23 -9.70
CA ARG A 123 -7.65 9.53 -10.28
C ARG A 123 -6.88 8.25 -10.62
N ALA A 124 -6.88 7.28 -9.71
CA ALA A 124 -6.05 6.10 -9.77
C ALA A 124 -6.63 5.03 -10.72
N VAL A 125 -7.94 4.82 -10.68
CA VAL A 125 -8.62 3.77 -11.44
C VAL A 125 -9.31 4.36 -12.66
N ILE A 126 -10.21 5.32 -12.49
CA ILE A 126 -11.00 5.83 -13.64
C ILE A 126 -10.09 6.50 -14.67
N ARG A 127 -9.35 7.53 -14.28
CA ARG A 127 -8.43 8.24 -15.19
C ARG A 127 -7.17 7.44 -15.48
N GLY A 128 -6.65 6.72 -14.48
CA GLY A 128 -5.43 5.92 -14.60
C GLY A 128 -5.56 4.77 -15.60
N LEU A 129 -6.75 4.15 -15.69
CA LEU A 129 -7.08 3.13 -16.68
C LEU A 129 -7.76 3.71 -17.93
N GLY A 130 -7.98 5.03 -17.98
CA GLY A 130 -8.59 5.71 -19.13
C GLY A 130 -10.08 5.46 -19.32
N LEU A 131 -10.79 5.04 -18.28
CA LEU A 131 -12.24 4.76 -18.30
C LEU A 131 -13.09 6.03 -18.48
N ASP A 132 -12.51 7.20 -18.18
CA ASP A 132 -13.10 8.51 -18.48
C ASP A 132 -13.13 8.81 -19.99
N ARG A 133 -12.14 8.28 -20.73
CA ARG A 133 -12.01 8.46 -22.18
C ARG A 133 -12.58 7.29 -22.99
N TYR A 134 -12.50 6.08 -22.44
CA TYR A 134 -12.93 4.83 -23.06
C TYR A 134 -13.79 4.01 -22.07
N PRO A 135 -15.04 4.42 -21.78
CA PRO A 135 -15.90 3.75 -20.80
C PRO A 135 -16.17 2.27 -21.12
N GLU A 136 -16.10 1.88 -22.40
CA GLU A 136 -16.26 0.51 -22.90
C GLU A 136 -15.18 -0.46 -22.38
N LEU A 137 -14.04 0.05 -21.87
CA LEU A 137 -13.00 -0.78 -21.26
C LEU A 137 -13.37 -1.26 -19.86
N LYS A 138 -14.33 -0.61 -19.19
CA LYS A 138 -14.78 -1.02 -17.85
C LYS A 138 -15.16 -2.50 -17.78
N PRO A 139 -16.12 -3.01 -18.59
CA PRO A 139 -16.44 -4.43 -18.56
C PRO A 139 -15.22 -5.31 -18.88
N VAL A 140 -14.32 -4.89 -19.78
CA VAL A 140 -13.14 -5.68 -20.13
C VAL A 140 -12.16 -5.82 -18.95
N TYR A 141 -11.90 -4.73 -18.23
CA TYR A 141 -10.98 -4.72 -17.10
C TYR A 141 -11.55 -5.39 -15.86
N PHE A 142 -12.87 -5.31 -15.65
CA PHE A 142 -13.50 -5.79 -14.44
C PHE A 142 -14.30 -7.10 -14.58
N GLN A 143 -14.42 -7.68 -15.78
CA GLN A 143 -15.23 -8.90 -16.03
C GLN A 143 -14.89 -10.10 -15.14
N ASN A 144 -13.64 -10.21 -14.69
CA ASN A 144 -13.18 -11.36 -13.90
C ASN A 144 -13.29 -11.14 -12.39
N TYR A 145 -13.74 -9.96 -11.94
CA TYR A 145 -14.00 -9.72 -10.52
C TYR A 145 -15.44 -10.07 -10.18
N THR A 146 -15.63 -10.76 -9.06
CA THR A 146 -16.94 -11.13 -8.52
C THR A 146 -17.24 -10.42 -7.21
N ASP A 147 -16.22 -9.94 -6.52
CA ASP A 147 -16.31 -9.36 -5.18
C ASP A 147 -15.53 -8.06 -5.09
N LEU A 148 -16.01 -7.13 -4.26
CA LEU A 148 -15.30 -5.93 -3.87
C LEU A 148 -15.10 -5.94 -2.35
N LEU A 149 -13.84 -6.04 -1.91
CA LEU A 149 -13.50 -6.05 -0.49
C LEU A 149 -12.77 -4.76 -0.11
N TYR A 150 -13.41 -3.96 0.73
CA TYR A 150 -12.78 -2.79 1.34
C TYR A 150 -12.17 -3.13 2.69
N LEU A 151 -10.84 -3.15 2.73
CA LEU A 151 -10.03 -3.20 3.94
C LEU A 151 -9.88 -1.77 4.46
N ALA A 152 -10.69 -1.39 5.44
CA ALA A 152 -10.70 -0.04 6.02
C ALA A 152 -9.64 0.10 7.11
N GLN A 153 -8.74 1.07 6.94
CA GLN A 153 -7.68 1.38 7.91
C GLN A 153 -8.22 2.26 9.06
N PHE A 154 -9.20 3.11 8.74
CA PHE A 154 -9.82 4.01 9.71
C PHE A 154 -11.34 3.93 9.63
N VAL A 155 -12.01 4.18 10.76
CA VAL A 155 -13.47 4.37 10.78
C VAL A 155 -13.81 5.76 10.22
N ASP A 156 -14.16 5.85 8.94
CA ASP A 156 -14.62 7.07 8.27
C ASP A 156 -15.92 6.81 7.49
N PRO A 157 -17.09 7.28 7.99
CA PRO A 157 -18.37 7.06 7.32
C PRO A 157 -18.40 7.54 5.86
N ARG A 158 -17.66 8.60 5.53
CA ARG A 158 -17.60 9.16 4.17
C ARG A 158 -16.86 8.23 3.20
N LEU A 159 -15.86 7.50 3.69
CA LEU A 159 -15.17 6.50 2.86
C LEU A 159 -16.03 5.26 2.67
N LYS A 160 -16.82 4.88 3.68
CA LYS A 160 -17.78 3.79 3.53
C LYS A 160 -18.82 4.11 2.46
N GLU A 161 -19.36 5.34 2.46
CA GLU A 161 -20.28 5.82 1.43
C GLU A 161 -19.61 5.82 0.04
N LYS A 162 -18.40 6.37 -0.07
CA LYS A 162 -17.63 6.34 -1.32
C LYS A 162 -17.31 4.93 -1.81
N ALA A 163 -17.01 3.99 -0.91
CA ALA A 163 -16.82 2.59 -1.27
C ALA A 163 -18.11 1.97 -1.84
N GLN A 164 -19.27 2.37 -1.32
CA GLN A 164 -20.57 1.96 -1.86
C GLN A 164 -20.81 2.53 -3.27
N GLU A 165 -20.43 3.77 -3.53
CA GLU A 165 -20.47 4.36 -4.88
C GLU A 165 -19.58 3.60 -5.86
N ILE A 166 -18.36 3.24 -5.43
CA ILE A 166 -17.42 2.43 -6.21
C ILE A 166 -18.03 1.06 -6.52
N ALA A 167 -18.66 0.42 -5.53
CA ALA A 167 -19.35 -0.86 -5.70
C ALA A 167 -20.45 -0.77 -6.76
N THR A 168 -21.28 0.27 -6.69
CA THR A 168 -22.33 0.53 -7.68
C THR A 168 -21.75 0.80 -9.07
N TYR A 169 -20.66 1.56 -9.17
CA TYR A 169 -19.99 1.84 -10.45
C TYR A 169 -19.43 0.58 -11.11
N LEU A 170 -18.79 -0.29 -10.31
CA LEU A 170 -18.21 -1.55 -10.76
C LEU A 170 -19.26 -2.65 -10.98
N GLY A 171 -20.42 -2.55 -10.33
CA GLY A 171 -21.44 -3.60 -10.34
C GLY A 171 -21.05 -4.81 -9.49
N LEU A 172 -20.24 -4.62 -8.45
CA LEU A 172 -19.73 -5.69 -7.58
C LEU A 172 -20.35 -5.59 -6.17
N PRO A 173 -20.63 -6.73 -5.50
CA PRO A 173 -21.04 -6.73 -4.10
C PRO A 173 -19.90 -6.24 -3.22
N LEU A 174 -20.20 -5.30 -2.33
CA LEU A 174 -19.24 -4.71 -1.39
C LEU A 174 -19.28 -5.43 -0.04
N GLU A 175 -18.12 -5.89 0.42
CA GLU A 175 -17.85 -6.20 1.81
C GLU A 175 -16.90 -5.13 2.39
N VAL A 176 -17.19 -4.63 3.59
CA VAL A 176 -16.31 -3.70 4.30
C VAL A 176 -15.80 -4.38 5.58
N ARG A 177 -14.48 -4.48 5.72
CA ARG A 177 -13.81 -4.97 6.94
C ARG A 177 -12.96 -3.87 7.53
N HIS A 178 -13.19 -3.53 8.79
CA HIS A 178 -12.27 -2.68 9.53
C HIS A 178 -11.09 -3.51 10.00
N VAL A 179 -9.88 -3.19 9.51
CA VAL A 179 -8.67 -3.96 9.76
C VAL A 179 -7.58 -3.16 10.49
N GLY A 180 -7.76 -1.84 10.63
CA GLY A 180 -6.70 -0.99 11.18
C GLY A 180 -5.44 -1.09 10.32
N PHE A 181 -4.30 -1.34 10.96
CA PHE A 181 -3.01 -1.47 10.28
C PHE A 181 -2.58 -2.93 10.07
N GLY A 182 -3.28 -3.90 10.67
CA GLY A 182 -2.95 -5.33 10.55
C GLY A 182 -1.49 -5.62 10.90
N ASP A 183 -0.87 -6.52 10.15
CA ASP A 183 0.53 -6.89 10.30
C ASP A 183 1.50 -5.79 9.87
N LEU A 184 1.05 -4.72 9.19
CA LEU A 184 1.93 -3.60 8.82
C LEU A 184 2.57 -2.99 10.07
N GLU A 185 1.77 -2.76 11.11
CA GLU A 185 2.21 -2.15 12.36
C GLU A 185 3.22 -3.05 13.07
N THR A 186 2.86 -4.31 13.32
CA THR A 186 3.73 -5.27 13.99
C THR A 186 5.07 -5.43 13.27
N ARG A 187 5.03 -5.60 11.94
CA ARG A 187 6.26 -5.79 11.13
C ARG A 187 7.11 -4.52 11.07
N LEU A 188 6.50 -3.34 11.13
CA LEU A 188 7.23 -2.08 11.17
C LEU A 188 7.88 -1.87 12.54
N ALA A 189 7.15 -2.15 13.62
CA ALA A 189 7.66 -2.07 14.99
C ALA A 189 8.87 -2.99 15.19
N GLU A 190 8.79 -4.24 14.71
CA GLU A 190 9.92 -5.19 14.74
C GLU A 190 11.21 -4.61 14.12
N LEU A 191 11.11 -3.78 13.09
CA LEU A 191 12.27 -3.20 12.41
C LEU A 191 12.76 -1.93 13.09
N VAL A 192 11.85 -1.04 13.49
CA VAL A 192 12.20 0.26 14.07
C VAL A 192 12.72 0.11 15.50
N GLU A 193 12.14 -0.79 16.29
CA GLU A 193 12.52 -0.98 17.70
C GLU A 193 13.79 -1.83 17.87
N ALA A 194 14.14 -2.63 16.86
CA ALA A 194 15.37 -3.42 16.84
C ALA A 194 16.60 -2.62 16.35
N ALA A 195 16.38 -1.41 15.82
CA ALA A 195 17.38 -0.59 15.16
C ALA A 195 18.33 0.09 16.15
#